data_AF-A0A7L3QLM0-F1
#
_entry.id   AF-A0A7L3QLM0-F1
#
_cell.length_a   1.000
_cell.length_b   1.000
_cell.length_c   1.000
_cell.angle_alpha   90.00
_cell.angle_beta   90.00
_cell.angle_gamma   90.00
#
_symmetry.space_group_name_H-M   'P 1'
#
loop_
_entity.id
_entity.type
_entity.pdbx_description
1 polymer ?
#
loop_
_entity_poly.entity_id
_entity_poly.type
_entity_poly.pdbx_seq_one_letter_code
_entity_poly.pdbx_strand_id
1 'polypeptide(L)'
;MATGDLNGSLRKIEQGLRLLNYPRDVDYTVLVKGDPAAFLPIISYCFTSFSTCIAELLVKCDVELTAKSDLRFIEAVYKFLRDQFQYKPILTKEQFLQFGFAERKMQIVCDIINCVVKKHKELSNSSKVKSQTRKKIRPFKFEVWSNCGKGLADPSGSALNSKQKPLVERHSGNEVSGDLRPLPLPAQGGNEEELCLDHDIVEVKCEQVIEENSQIEFLKNQLADFQEKLNKLDWMEDKLQVLEEKLQGKVIIDEKDWNNLINRVLLLETELLLQSKK
;
A
#
# COMPACT_ATOMS: atom_id res chain seq x y z
N MET A 1 -11.57 -27.00 -28.85
CA MET A 1 -10.40 -26.70 -28.00
C MET A 1 -10.69 -27.27 -26.63
N ALA A 2 -9.79 -28.04 -26.03
CA ALA A 2 -10.02 -28.63 -24.72
C ALA A 2 -10.13 -27.50 -23.69
N THR A 3 -11.33 -27.29 -23.14
CA THR A 3 -11.53 -26.49 -21.94
C THR A 3 -10.68 -27.16 -20.85
N GLY A 4 -9.65 -26.49 -20.35
CA GLY A 4 -8.75 -27.07 -19.36
C GLY A 4 -9.41 -27.20 -17.99
N ASP A 5 -8.61 -27.33 -16.95
CA ASP A 5 -9.10 -27.56 -15.58
C ASP A 5 -9.73 -26.29 -14.98
N LEU A 6 -11.00 -26.08 -15.32
CA LEU A 6 -11.81 -24.97 -14.86
C LEU A 6 -12.07 -25.04 -13.34
N ASN A 7 -12.27 -26.25 -12.80
CA ASN A 7 -12.47 -26.45 -11.36
C ASN A 7 -11.20 -26.13 -10.56
N GLY A 8 -10.03 -26.52 -11.07
CA GLY A 8 -8.75 -26.13 -10.49
C GLY A 8 -8.52 -24.61 -10.53
N SER A 9 -8.88 -23.97 -11.64
CA SER A 9 -8.80 -22.51 -11.78
C SER A 9 -9.74 -21.77 -10.82
N LEU A 10 -10.94 -22.31 -10.61
CA LEU A 10 -11.91 -21.77 -9.65
C LEU A 10 -11.39 -21.82 -8.21
N ARG A 11 -10.81 -22.97 -7.80
CA ARG A 11 -10.20 -23.12 -6.47
C ARG A 11 -9.04 -22.15 -6.26
N LYS A 12 -8.23 -21.90 -7.30
CA LYS A 12 -7.13 -20.92 -7.24
C LYS A 12 -7.64 -19.49 -7.06
N ILE A 13 -8.70 -19.11 -7.77
CA ILE A 13 -9.36 -17.81 -7.57
C ILE A 13 -9.86 -17.69 -6.14
N GLU A 14 -10.59 -18.69 -5.66
CA GLU A 14 -11.18 -18.66 -4.33
C GLU A 14 -10.09 -18.46 -3.26
N GLN A 15 -8.99 -19.20 -3.36
CA GLN A 15 -7.83 -19.01 -2.50
C GLN A 15 -7.22 -17.61 -2.64
N GLY A 16 -7.09 -17.10 -3.87
CA GLY A 16 -6.59 -15.75 -4.14
C GLY A 16 -7.45 -14.65 -3.53
N LEU A 17 -8.77 -14.78 -3.60
CA LEU A 17 -9.72 -13.82 -3.03
C LEU A 17 -9.65 -13.80 -1.49
N ARG A 18 -9.45 -14.96 -0.85
CA ARG A 18 -9.21 -15.03 0.59
C ARG A 18 -7.90 -14.34 0.98
N LEU A 19 -6.85 -14.47 0.18
CA LEU A 19 -5.58 -13.76 0.42
C LEU A 19 -5.74 -12.23 0.32
N LEU A 20 -6.66 -11.76 -0.51
CA LEU A 20 -6.96 -10.33 -0.67
C LEU A 20 -7.97 -9.79 0.35
N ASN A 21 -8.58 -10.66 1.17
CA ASN A 21 -9.74 -10.34 2.00
C ASN A 21 -10.83 -9.61 1.19
N TYR A 22 -11.18 -10.16 0.02
CA TYR A 22 -12.14 -9.52 -0.88
C TYR A 22 -13.52 -9.40 -0.19
N PRO A 23 -14.09 -8.18 -0.07
CA PRO A 23 -15.25 -7.94 0.79
C PRO A 23 -16.60 -8.24 0.15
N ARG A 24 -16.66 -8.48 -1.17
CA ARG A 24 -17.92 -8.74 -1.88
C ARG A 24 -18.10 -10.23 -2.15
N ASP A 25 -19.34 -10.68 -2.13
CA ASP A 25 -19.69 -12.04 -2.56
C ASP A 25 -19.42 -12.19 -4.06
N VAL A 26 -18.73 -13.27 -4.42
CA VAL A 26 -18.39 -13.60 -5.81
C VAL A 26 -19.35 -14.67 -6.32
N ASP A 27 -20.08 -14.35 -7.38
CA ASP A 27 -20.93 -15.32 -8.05
C ASP A 27 -20.09 -16.27 -8.92
N TYR A 28 -19.74 -17.41 -8.33
CA TYR A 28 -18.96 -18.45 -9.00
C TYR A 28 -19.66 -19.03 -10.22
N THR A 29 -20.99 -18.98 -10.32
CA THR A 29 -21.73 -19.51 -11.47
C THR A 29 -21.50 -18.65 -12.72
N VAL A 30 -21.45 -17.33 -12.54
CA VAL A 30 -21.19 -16.35 -13.59
C VAL A 30 -19.71 -16.36 -13.97
N LEU A 31 -18.82 -16.61 -13.00
CA LEU A 31 -17.39 -16.78 -13.22
C LEU A 31 -17.08 -18.00 -14.12
N VAL A 32 -17.73 -19.12 -13.85
CA VAL A 32 -17.62 -20.37 -14.64
C VAL A 32 -18.13 -20.18 -16.08
N LYS A 33 -19.15 -19.35 -16.28
CA LYS A 33 -19.64 -18.95 -17.61
C LYS A 33 -18.67 -18.02 -18.36
N GLY A 34 -17.70 -17.43 -17.65
CA GLY A 34 -16.72 -16.53 -18.24
C GLY A 34 -17.29 -15.16 -18.57
N ASP A 35 -18.28 -14.69 -17.83
CA ASP A 35 -18.78 -13.32 -17.98
C ASP A 35 -17.72 -12.33 -17.46
N PRO A 36 -17.25 -11.36 -18.28
CA PRO A 36 -16.31 -10.33 -17.84
C PRO A 36 -16.80 -9.56 -16.60
N ALA A 37 -18.10 -9.29 -16.47
CA ALA A 37 -18.64 -8.42 -15.43
C ALA A 37 -18.36 -8.93 -14.02
N ALA A 38 -18.17 -10.25 -13.84
CA ALA A 38 -17.80 -10.83 -12.55
C ALA A 38 -16.30 -10.64 -12.21
N PHE A 39 -15.43 -10.48 -13.21
CA PHE A 39 -13.98 -10.33 -13.00
C PHE A 39 -13.55 -8.87 -12.79
N LEU A 40 -14.22 -7.91 -13.44
CA LEU A 40 -13.83 -6.49 -13.37
C LEU A 40 -13.79 -5.93 -11.93
N PRO A 41 -14.79 -6.18 -11.06
CA PRO A 41 -14.78 -5.67 -9.69
C PRO A 41 -13.64 -6.25 -8.85
N ILE A 42 -13.27 -7.52 -9.10
CA ILE A 42 -12.15 -8.18 -8.45
C ILE A 42 -10.85 -7.49 -8.84
N ILE A 43 -10.64 -7.29 -10.15
CA ILE A 43 -9.44 -6.63 -10.68
C ILE A 43 -9.34 -5.19 -10.16
N SER A 44 -10.44 -4.44 -10.17
CA SER A 44 -10.50 -3.08 -9.64
C SER A 44 -10.05 -3.05 -8.18
N TYR A 45 -10.65 -3.89 -7.34
CA TYR A 45 -10.29 -4.00 -5.94
C TYR A 45 -8.80 -4.30 -5.71
N CYS A 46 -8.21 -5.19 -6.52
CA CYS A 46 -6.79 -5.55 -6.41
C CYS A 46 -5.88 -4.32 -6.48
N PHE A 47 -6.19 -3.35 -7.34
CA PHE A 47 -5.32 -2.19 -7.56
C PHE A 47 -5.72 -0.97 -6.72
N THR A 48 -7.00 -0.77 -6.45
CA THR A 48 -7.48 0.46 -5.80
C THR A 48 -7.67 0.32 -4.30
N SER A 49 -8.02 -0.86 -3.81
CA SER A 49 -8.58 -1.02 -2.46
C SER A 49 -7.86 -2.06 -1.60
N PHE A 50 -7.18 -3.04 -2.20
CA PHE A 50 -6.45 -4.05 -1.45
C PHE A 50 -5.29 -3.48 -0.62
N SER A 51 -4.50 -2.56 -1.19
CA SER A 51 -3.33 -2.00 -0.54
C SER A 51 -3.11 -0.55 -0.94
N THR A 52 -2.94 0.33 0.04
CA THR A 52 -2.59 1.75 -0.15
C THR A 52 -1.31 1.93 -0.98
N CYS A 53 -0.27 1.14 -0.74
CA CYS A 53 0.98 1.21 -1.51
C CYS A 53 0.80 0.94 -3.02
N ILE A 54 -0.16 0.10 -3.39
CA ILE A 54 -0.43 -0.24 -4.80
C ILE A 54 -1.28 0.87 -5.43
N ALA A 55 -2.25 1.41 -4.71
CA ALA A 55 -3.03 2.56 -5.15
C ALA A 55 -2.14 3.80 -5.35
N GLU A 56 -1.18 4.06 -4.44
CA GLU A 56 -0.18 5.11 -4.64
C GLU A 56 0.72 4.87 -5.84
N LEU A 57 1.13 3.62 -6.10
CA LEU A 57 1.91 3.28 -7.29
C LEU A 57 1.11 3.59 -8.56
N LEU A 58 -0.17 3.29 -8.56
CA LEU A 58 -1.08 3.56 -9.66
C LEU A 58 -1.15 5.08 -9.96
N VAL A 59 -1.27 5.92 -8.91
CA VAL A 59 -1.24 7.39 -9.03
C VAL A 59 0.12 7.88 -9.54
N LYS A 60 1.24 7.34 -9.03
CA LYS A 60 2.59 7.70 -9.50
C LYS A 60 2.83 7.39 -10.97
N CYS A 61 2.14 6.38 -11.50
CA CYS A 61 2.20 6.01 -12.91
C CYS A 61 1.21 6.77 -13.79
N ASP A 62 0.42 7.68 -13.21
CA ASP A 62 -0.63 8.44 -13.89
C ASP A 62 -1.64 7.54 -14.63
N VAL A 63 -1.98 6.40 -14.02
CA VAL A 63 -2.96 5.46 -14.58
C VAL A 63 -4.26 5.52 -13.79
N GLU A 64 -5.27 6.19 -14.33
CA GLU A 64 -6.59 6.20 -13.71
C GLU A 64 -7.39 4.95 -14.11
N LEU A 65 -7.77 4.13 -13.12
CA LEU A 65 -8.66 2.98 -13.31
C LEU A 65 -10.15 3.35 -13.21
N THR A 66 -10.48 4.61 -12.94
CA THR A 66 -11.85 5.14 -12.93
C THR A 66 -12.33 5.41 -14.35
N ALA A 67 -12.44 4.36 -15.15
CA ALA A 67 -12.84 4.48 -16.54
C ALA A 67 -14.37 4.53 -16.69
N LYS A 68 -14.83 5.24 -17.74
CA LYS A 68 -16.25 5.34 -18.11
C LYS A 68 -16.79 4.10 -18.83
N SER A 69 -15.91 3.18 -19.23
CA SER A 69 -16.29 1.94 -19.91
C SER A 69 -15.33 0.79 -19.58
N ASP A 70 -15.85 -0.44 -19.63
CA ASP A 70 -15.09 -1.67 -19.34
C ASP A 70 -13.88 -1.85 -20.26
N LEU A 71 -13.99 -1.42 -21.52
CA LEU A 71 -12.88 -1.46 -22.47
C LEU A 71 -11.72 -0.57 -22.03
N ARG A 72 -12.01 0.68 -21.65
CA ARG A 72 -10.98 1.61 -21.19
C ARG A 72 -10.37 1.17 -19.87
N PHE A 73 -11.17 0.58 -18.99
CA PHE A 73 -10.69 -0.04 -17.77
C PHE A 73 -9.68 -1.15 -18.06
N ILE A 74 -10.03 -2.13 -18.91
CA ILE A 74 -9.12 -3.25 -19.25
C ILE A 74 -7.87 -2.77 -19.99
N GLU A 75 -7.99 -1.78 -20.88
CA GLU A 75 -6.83 -1.16 -21.53
C GLU A 75 -5.84 -0.57 -20.52
N ALA A 76 -6.35 0.19 -19.55
CA ALA A 76 -5.54 0.78 -18.49
C ALA A 76 -4.90 -0.30 -17.60
N VAL A 77 -5.66 -1.32 -17.19
CA VAL A 77 -5.15 -2.45 -16.40
C VAL A 77 -4.04 -3.20 -17.15
N TYR A 78 -4.24 -3.49 -18.44
CA TYR A 78 -3.26 -4.24 -19.23
C TYR A 78 -1.98 -3.45 -19.46
N LYS A 79 -2.08 -2.13 -19.67
CA LYS A 79 -0.94 -1.23 -19.72
C LYS A 79 -0.18 -1.25 -18.39
N PHE A 80 -0.90 -1.07 -17.28
CA PHE A 80 -0.31 -1.06 -15.94
C PHE A 80 0.38 -2.39 -15.57
N LEU A 81 -0.24 -3.53 -15.91
CA LEU A 81 0.35 -4.86 -15.71
C LEU A 81 1.65 -5.04 -16.49
N ARG A 82 1.71 -4.55 -17.72
CA ARG A 82 2.92 -4.63 -18.55
C ARG A 82 4.02 -3.75 -17.99
N ASP A 83 3.69 -2.51 -17.64
CA ASP A 83 4.69 -1.51 -17.28
C ASP A 83 5.24 -1.74 -15.86
N GLN A 84 4.36 -2.04 -14.90
CA GLN A 84 4.75 -2.18 -13.49
C GLN A 84 5.05 -3.62 -13.08
N PHE A 85 4.32 -4.60 -13.62
CA PHE A 85 4.45 -6.00 -13.22
C PHE A 85 5.18 -6.87 -14.25
N GLN A 86 5.52 -6.31 -15.42
CA GLN A 86 6.12 -7.04 -16.54
C GLN A 86 5.31 -8.28 -16.94
N TYR A 87 4.01 -8.24 -16.68
CA TYR A 87 3.09 -9.33 -16.98
C TYR A 87 2.38 -9.03 -18.30
N LYS A 88 2.39 -10.00 -19.20
CA LYS A 88 1.66 -9.94 -20.48
C LYS A 88 0.42 -10.85 -20.38
N PRO A 89 -0.80 -10.30 -20.29
CA PRO A 89 -2.01 -11.09 -20.27
C PRO A 89 -2.13 -12.00 -21.49
N ILE A 90 -2.65 -13.21 -21.26
CA ILE A 90 -2.80 -14.26 -22.28
C ILE A 90 -3.96 -14.01 -23.25
N LEU A 91 -4.96 -13.22 -22.86
CA LEU A 91 -6.10 -12.83 -23.69
C LEU A 91 -5.94 -11.38 -24.14
N THR A 92 -6.44 -11.06 -25.34
CA THR A 92 -6.57 -9.65 -25.77
C THR A 92 -7.67 -8.94 -24.96
N LYS A 93 -7.66 -7.60 -24.97
CA LYS A 93 -8.69 -6.79 -24.30
C LYS A 93 -10.11 -7.14 -24.77
N GLU A 94 -10.28 -7.39 -26.07
CA GLU A 94 -11.55 -7.79 -26.67
C GLU A 94 -11.96 -9.21 -26.23
N GLN A 95 -11.03 -10.16 -26.26
CA GLN A 95 -11.30 -11.54 -25.80
C GLN A 95 -11.63 -11.59 -24.31
N PHE A 96 -11.04 -10.71 -23.51
CA PHE A 96 -11.38 -10.61 -22.09
C PHE A 96 -12.81 -10.12 -21.88
N LEU A 97 -13.30 -9.20 -22.71
CA LEU A 97 -14.65 -8.64 -22.62
C LEU A 97 -15.72 -9.45 -23.36
N GLN A 98 -15.33 -10.43 -24.18
CA GLN A 98 -16.26 -11.36 -24.79
C GLN A 98 -16.73 -12.42 -23.80
N PHE A 99 -17.98 -12.85 -23.87
CA PHE A 99 -18.47 -13.97 -23.06
C PHE A 99 -17.68 -15.26 -23.35
N GLY A 100 -17.33 -16.03 -22.32
CA GLY A 100 -16.54 -17.25 -22.43
C GLY A 100 -15.09 -17.08 -21.97
N PHE A 101 -14.17 -17.88 -22.51
CA PHE A 101 -12.75 -17.94 -22.09
C PHE A 101 -12.53 -18.04 -20.57
N ALA A 102 -13.48 -18.65 -19.86
CA ALA A 102 -13.59 -18.60 -18.40
C ALA A 102 -12.27 -19.00 -17.71
N GLU A 103 -11.70 -20.15 -18.06
CA GLU A 103 -10.43 -20.63 -17.50
C GLU A 103 -9.30 -19.61 -17.66
N ARG A 104 -9.15 -19.03 -18.87
CA ARG A 104 -8.07 -18.08 -19.17
C ARG A 104 -8.29 -16.74 -18.46
N LYS A 105 -9.53 -16.28 -18.33
CA LYS A 105 -9.85 -15.10 -17.49
C LYS A 105 -9.56 -15.37 -16.02
N MET A 106 -9.92 -16.56 -15.54
CA MET A 106 -9.64 -16.94 -14.16
C MET A 106 -8.13 -16.96 -13.90
N GLN A 107 -7.35 -17.48 -14.84
CA GLN A 107 -5.90 -17.48 -14.77
C GLN A 107 -5.32 -16.06 -14.76
N ILE A 108 -5.78 -15.16 -15.63
CA ILE A 108 -5.37 -13.74 -15.61
C ILE A 108 -5.64 -13.13 -14.24
N VAL A 109 -6.84 -13.33 -13.68
CA VAL A 109 -7.16 -12.78 -12.36
C VAL A 109 -6.28 -13.38 -11.27
N CYS A 110 -6.06 -14.70 -11.25
CA CYS A 110 -5.13 -15.33 -10.31
C CYS A 110 -3.72 -14.73 -10.40
N ASP A 111 -3.22 -14.53 -11.62
CA ASP A 111 -1.90 -13.93 -11.86
C ASP A 111 -1.85 -12.49 -11.34
N ILE A 112 -2.90 -11.68 -11.60
CA ILE A 112 -3.03 -10.32 -11.06
C ILE A 112 -2.97 -10.33 -9.53
N ILE A 113 -3.75 -11.20 -8.89
CA ILE A 113 -3.76 -11.32 -7.42
C ILE A 113 -2.35 -11.63 -6.90
N ASN A 114 -1.67 -12.60 -7.48
CA ASN A 114 -0.32 -12.99 -7.09
C ASN A 114 0.69 -11.86 -7.30
N CYS A 115 0.62 -11.18 -8.45
CA CYS A 115 1.44 -10.03 -8.80
C CYS A 115 1.27 -8.90 -7.77
N VAL A 116 0.02 -8.55 -7.44
CA VAL A 116 -0.32 -7.49 -6.49
C VAL A 116 0.12 -7.85 -5.08
N VAL A 117 -0.17 -9.06 -4.59
CA VAL A 117 0.25 -9.51 -3.26
C VAL A 117 1.78 -9.54 -3.15
N LYS A 118 2.48 -9.99 -4.20
CA LYS A 118 3.95 -9.99 -4.23
C LYS A 118 4.51 -8.56 -4.20
N LYS A 119 4.01 -7.66 -5.05
CA LYS A 119 4.45 -6.26 -5.04
C LYS A 119 4.11 -5.55 -3.74
N HIS A 120 2.95 -5.81 -3.14
CA HIS A 120 2.59 -5.28 -1.83
C HIS A 120 3.64 -5.69 -0.79
N LYS A 121 4.03 -6.97 -0.74
CA LYS A 121 5.07 -7.44 0.18
C LYS A 121 6.43 -6.77 -0.08
N GLU A 122 6.82 -6.57 -1.34
CA GLU A 122 8.07 -5.87 -1.69
C GLU A 122 8.06 -4.40 -1.25
N LEU A 123 6.94 -3.70 -1.45
CA LEU A 123 6.76 -2.30 -1.06
C LEU A 123 6.60 -2.14 0.46
N SER A 124 5.89 -3.05 1.13
CA SER A 124 5.69 -3.02 2.58
C SER A 124 6.96 -3.42 3.35
N ASN A 125 7.77 -4.32 2.77
CA ASN A 125 9.05 -4.67 3.39
C ASN A 125 10.07 -3.57 3.13
N SER A 126 10.09 -2.93 1.97
CA SER A 126 10.98 -1.78 1.75
C SER A 126 10.61 -0.55 2.60
N SER A 127 9.36 -0.41 3.05
CA SER A 127 8.97 0.60 4.04
C SER A 127 9.36 0.23 5.48
N LYS A 128 9.28 -1.06 5.87
CA LYS A 128 9.74 -1.56 7.18
C LYS A 128 11.27 -1.69 7.29
N VAL A 129 11.98 -1.88 6.19
CA VAL A 129 13.44 -2.14 6.14
C VAL A 129 14.26 -0.85 6.02
N LYS A 130 13.64 0.35 6.06
CA LYS A 130 14.40 1.57 6.38
C LYS A 130 14.99 1.58 7.79
N SER A 131 14.66 0.59 8.64
CA SER A 131 15.37 0.31 9.90
C SER A 131 16.34 -0.88 9.88
N GLN A 132 16.53 -1.60 8.75
CA GLN A 132 17.58 -2.63 8.65
C GLN A 132 18.34 -2.61 7.31
N THR A 133 19.54 -2.07 7.41
CA THR A 133 20.68 -2.04 6.49
C THR A 133 20.74 -3.13 5.41
N ARG A 134 20.83 -2.67 4.16
CA ARG A 134 21.44 -3.28 2.94
C ARG A 134 21.60 -4.81 2.93
N LYS A 135 21.00 -5.46 1.91
CA LYS A 135 21.71 -6.43 1.06
C LYS A 135 21.07 -6.60 -0.34
N LYS A 136 21.93 -6.41 -1.34
CA LYS A 136 21.90 -6.71 -2.77
C LYS A 136 20.64 -7.41 -3.34
N ILE A 137 19.98 -6.70 -4.24
CA ILE A 137 19.10 -7.26 -5.27
C ILE A 137 19.96 -8.06 -6.26
N ARG A 138 19.65 -9.34 -6.47
CA ARG A 138 20.08 -10.13 -7.63
C ARG A 138 18.84 -10.44 -8.50
N PRO A 139 18.96 -10.47 -9.84
CA PRO A 139 17.86 -10.80 -10.72
C PRO A 139 17.57 -12.30 -10.66
N PHE A 140 16.32 -12.66 -10.35
CA PHE A 140 15.89 -14.06 -10.20
C PHE A 140 15.34 -14.57 -11.55
N LYS A 141 16.01 -15.59 -12.11
CA LYS A 141 15.54 -16.38 -13.24
C LYS A 141 14.43 -17.33 -12.79
N PHE A 142 13.41 -17.48 -13.64
CA PHE A 142 12.29 -18.39 -13.45
C PHE A 142 12.72 -19.82 -13.79
N GLU A 143 12.62 -20.74 -12.82
CA GLU A 143 12.73 -22.18 -13.06
C GLU A 143 11.51 -22.92 -12.51
N VAL A 144 11.07 -23.86 -13.35
CA VAL A 144 9.86 -24.65 -13.31
C VAL A 144 9.93 -25.68 -12.18
N TRP A 145 8.92 -25.73 -11.30
CA TRP A 145 8.76 -26.85 -10.36
C TRP A 145 7.70 -27.83 -10.89
N SER A 146 8.18 -28.99 -11.33
CA SER A 146 7.40 -30.20 -11.59
C SER A 146 7.30 -31.06 -10.32
N ASN A 147 6.27 -31.89 -10.28
CA ASN A 147 5.62 -32.49 -9.11
C ASN A 147 6.45 -33.47 -8.23
N CYS A 148 6.07 -33.46 -6.93
CA CYS A 148 5.95 -34.50 -5.89
C CYS A 148 6.75 -35.83 -5.94
N GLY A 149 7.33 -36.19 -4.78
CA GLY A 149 7.65 -37.57 -4.38
C GLY A 149 7.94 -37.70 -2.87
N LYS A 150 7.21 -38.60 -2.20
CA LYS A 150 7.15 -38.85 -0.74
C LYS A 150 8.40 -39.56 -0.19
N GLY A 151 8.65 -39.45 1.13
CA GLY A 151 9.60 -40.29 1.85
C GLY A 151 9.64 -40.04 3.36
N LEU A 152 9.02 -40.95 4.11
CA LEU A 152 8.83 -41.07 5.56
C LEU A 152 10.14 -41.38 6.32
N ALA A 153 10.33 -40.87 7.56
CA ALA A 153 10.89 -41.58 8.72
C ALA A 153 11.04 -40.68 9.97
N ASP A 154 10.39 -41.07 11.07
CA ASP A 154 10.70 -40.67 12.47
C ASP A 154 11.96 -41.41 12.99
N PRO A 155 12.58 -41.00 14.12
CA PRO A 155 12.18 -41.58 15.42
C PRO A 155 12.26 -40.65 16.66
N SER A 156 11.29 -40.87 17.56
CA SER A 156 11.44 -41.13 19.00
C SER A 156 12.10 -40.10 19.96
N GLY A 157 11.29 -39.60 20.91
CA GLY A 157 11.59 -39.81 22.34
C GLY A 157 11.76 -38.58 23.26
N SER A 158 10.89 -38.52 24.28
CA SER A 158 11.10 -37.97 25.65
C SER A 158 10.54 -36.58 26.03
N ALA A 159 9.29 -36.61 26.51
CA ALA A 159 8.81 -36.26 27.86
C ALA A 159 9.14 -34.91 28.57
N LEU A 160 8.05 -34.34 29.12
CA LEU A 160 7.86 -33.45 30.29
C LEU A 160 7.77 -31.92 30.10
N ASN A 161 6.51 -31.46 30.08
CA ASN A 161 5.89 -30.43 30.94
C ASN A 161 6.54 -29.04 31.12
N SER A 162 5.86 -27.99 30.63
CA SER A 162 5.43 -26.88 31.49
C SER A 162 4.24 -26.12 30.86
N LYS A 163 3.28 -25.79 31.73
CA LYS A 163 2.02 -25.07 31.44
C LYS A 163 2.31 -23.57 31.36
N GLN A 164 1.70 -22.84 30.41
CA GLN A 164 1.18 -21.47 30.62
C GLN A 164 0.49 -20.86 29.40
N LYS A 165 -0.75 -20.37 29.61
CA LYS A 165 -1.43 -19.15 29.07
C LYS A 165 -2.96 -19.31 29.26
N PRO A 166 -3.80 -18.25 29.28
CA PRO A 166 -3.55 -16.80 29.34
C PRO A 166 -4.45 -15.99 30.33
N LEU A 167 -4.11 -14.70 30.41
CA LEU A 167 -4.78 -13.47 30.88
C LEU A 167 -6.31 -13.36 30.69
N VAL A 168 -7.04 -12.88 31.72
CA VAL A 168 -8.24 -12.00 31.61
C VAL A 168 -8.33 -11.07 32.83
N GLU A 169 -8.43 -9.78 32.56
CA GLU A 169 -8.64 -8.67 33.49
C GLU A 169 -10.15 -8.32 33.53
N ARG A 170 -10.72 -8.04 34.70
CA ARG A 170 -12.05 -7.44 34.84
C ARG A 170 -12.01 -6.36 35.91
N HIS A 171 -12.42 -5.16 35.53
CA HIS A 171 -12.64 -4.02 36.42
C HIS A 171 -14.10 -4.06 36.91
N SER A 172 -14.32 -3.72 38.18
CA SER A 172 -15.64 -3.50 38.77
C SER A 172 -15.61 -2.17 39.51
N GLY A 173 -16.51 -1.25 39.15
CA GLY A 173 -16.58 0.12 39.67
C GLY A 173 -17.61 0.34 40.79
N ASN A 174 -17.86 1.65 41.02
CA ASN A 174 -18.93 2.30 41.81
C ASN A 174 -18.74 2.31 43.36
N GLU A 175 -19.01 3.36 44.19
CA GLU A 175 -19.76 4.65 44.15
C GLU A 175 -19.15 5.62 45.21
N VAL A 176 -18.98 6.93 44.96
CA VAL A 176 -19.82 8.12 45.29
C VAL A 176 -20.41 8.23 46.71
N SER A 177 -19.92 9.21 47.48
CA SER A 177 -20.60 10.15 48.42
C SER A 177 -19.50 10.95 49.13
N GLY A 178 -19.42 12.29 49.25
CA GLY A 178 -20.39 13.36 49.21
C GLY A 178 -20.57 13.95 50.62
N ASP A 179 -19.85 15.01 51.01
CA ASP A 179 -20.43 16.16 51.75
C ASP A 179 -19.49 17.39 51.90
N LEU A 180 -20.10 18.57 52.03
CA LEU A 180 -19.53 19.92 51.97
C LEU A 180 -19.47 20.62 53.36
N ARG A 181 -18.30 21.24 53.67
CA ARG A 181 -18.06 22.53 54.41
C ARG A 181 -18.49 22.64 55.92
N PRO A 182 -18.11 23.70 56.68
CA PRO A 182 -17.02 24.71 56.58
C PRO A 182 -16.21 24.97 57.90
N LEU A 183 -15.11 25.73 57.76
CA LEU A 183 -14.29 26.43 58.80
C LEU A 183 -15.09 27.12 59.93
N PRO A 184 -14.50 27.24 61.13
CA PRO A 184 -13.98 28.55 61.57
C PRO A 184 -12.68 28.52 62.45
N LEU A 185 -11.81 29.52 62.28
CA LEU A 185 -10.84 30.02 63.28
C LEU A 185 -11.61 30.87 64.34
N PRO A 186 -11.08 31.29 65.53
CA PRO A 186 -9.66 31.45 65.93
C PRO A 186 -9.31 31.11 67.42
N ALA A 187 -8.01 31.15 67.80
CA ALA A 187 -7.46 31.84 69.00
C ALA A 187 -6.08 31.30 69.48
N GLN A 188 -5.06 32.15 69.31
CA GLN A 188 -3.97 32.54 70.22
C GLN A 188 -3.49 31.60 71.36
N GLY A 189 -2.17 31.30 71.35
CA GLY A 189 -1.41 30.84 72.53
C GLY A 189 -0.11 30.15 72.13
N GLY A 190 1.04 30.79 72.39
CA GLY A 190 2.36 30.26 72.04
C GLY A 190 2.92 29.23 73.01
N ASN A 191 3.91 28.47 72.55
CA ASN A 191 5.21 28.16 73.18
C ASN A 191 5.91 27.05 72.38
N GLU A 192 7.21 26.95 72.57
CA GLU A 192 8.23 26.49 71.64
C GLU A 192 8.51 24.97 71.71
N GLU A 193 9.15 24.50 70.63
CA GLU A 193 10.01 23.31 70.50
C GLU A 193 9.46 21.98 69.94
N GLU A 194 10.28 21.47 69.02
CA GLU A 194 10.41 20.13 68.42
C GLU A 194 9.75 19.80 67.06
N LEU A 195 10.66 19.38 66.16
CA LEU A 195 10.49 18.98 64.77
C LEU A 195 9.52 17.81 64.60
N CYS A 196 8.75 17.83 63.51
CA CYS A 196 8.84 16.83 62.44
C CYS A 196 8.07 17.29 61.19
N LEU A 197 8.67 17.02 60.03
CA LEU A 197 8.23 17.38 58.68
C LEU A 197 6.86 16.78 58.34
N ASP A 198 5.99 17.52 57.66
CA ASP A 198 5.15 16.91 56.63
C ASP A 198 4.84 17.87 55.48
N HIS A 199 5.05 17.35 54.27
CA HIS A 199 5.21 18.09 53.02
C HIS A 199 4.06 17.72 52.09
N ASP A 200 2.83 18.15 52.39
CA ASP A 200 1.63 17.61 51.73
C ASP A 200 0.83 18.63 50.90
N ILE A 201 1.55 19.44 50.10
CA ILE A 201 0.95 20.36 49.09
C ILE A 201 1.57 20.16 47.69
N VAL A 202 2.49 19.21 47.51
CA VAL A 202 3.26 19.08 46.25
C VAL A 202 2.71 18.01 45.30
N GLU A 203 1.91 17.06 45.76
CA GLU A 203 1.59 15.87 44.96
C GLU A 203 0.63 16.15 43.79
N VAL A 204 -0.31 17.10 43.93
CA VAL A 204 -1.29 17.42 42.85
C VAL A 204 -0.66 18.21 41.69
N LYS A 205 0.49 18.85 41.88
CA LYS A 205 1.17 19.62 40.82
C LYS A 205 2.18 18.78 40.03
N CYS A 206 2.63 17.66 40.58
CA CYS A 206 3.60 16.79 39.94
C CYS A 206 2.97 15.92 38.84
N GLU A 207 1.75 15.42 39.03
CA GLU A 207 1.09 14.55 38.05
C GLU A 207 0.76 15.26 36.72
N GLN A 208 0.25 16.50 36.79
CA GLN A 208 -0.10 17.29 35.61
C GLN A 208 1.16 17.72 34.81
N VAL A 209 2.26 18.00 35.52
CA VAL A 209 3.56 18.36 34.91
C VAL A 209 4.24 17.14 34.25
N ILE A 210 4.05 15.93 34.77
CA ILE A 210 4.60 14.70 34.17
C ILE A 210 3.85 14.36 32.86
N GLU A 211 2.52 14.46 32.87
CA GLU A 211 1.67 14.24 31.68
C GLU A 211 2.00 15.26 30.57
N GLU A 212 2.10 16.54 30.91
CA GLU A 212 2.49 17.60 29.97
C GLU A 212 3.91 17.41 29.42
N ASN A 213 4.86 16.98 30.25
CA ASN A 213 6.23 16.68 29.81
C ASN A 213 6.28 15.48 28.85
N SER A 214 5.47 14.44 29.06
CA SER A 214 5.39 13.29 28.18
C SER A 214 4.82 13.66 26.79
N GLN A 215 3.81 14.54 26.76
CA GLN A 215 3.26 15.08 25.52
C GLN A 215 4.26 15.96 24.78
N ILE A 216 5.01 16.79 25.51
CA ILE A 216 6.08 17.63 24.94
C ILE A 216 7.20 16.75 24.35
N GLU A 217 7.61 15.68 25.02
CA GLU A 217 8.63 14.75 24.52
C GLU A 217 8.15 14.03 23.24
N PHE A 218 6.89 13.58 23.23
CA PHE A 218 6.29 12.95 22.06
C PHE A 218 6.21 13.90 20.85
N LEU A 219 5.81 15.16 21.08
CA LEU A 219 5.79 16.18 20.03
C LEU A 219 7.19 16.53 19.53
N LYS A 220 8.20 16.58 20.40
CA LYS A 220 9.61 16.76 20.01
C LYS A 220 10.11 15.62 19.12
N ASN A 221 9.76 14.38 19.45
CA ASN A 221 10.12 13.21 18.65
C ASN A 221 9.46 13.24 17.27
N GLN A 222 8.17 13.61 17.19
CA GLN A 222 7.51 13.79 15.89
C GLN A 222 8.13 14.92 15.07
N LEU A 223 8.49 16.04 15.72
CA LEU A 223 9.12 17.17 15.03
C LEU A 223 10.50 16.76 14.48
N ALA A 224 11.28 15.98 15.24
CA ALA A 224 12.55 15.41 14.77
C ALA A 224 12.35 14.47 13.56
N ASP A 225 11.33 13.61 13.59
CA ASP A 225 10.99 12.73 12.47
C ASP A 225 10.60 13.53 11.21
N PHE A 226 9.83 14.61 11.37
CA PHE A 226 9.49 15.50 10.26
C PHE A 226 10.70 16.26 9.73
N GLN A 227 11.60 16.70 10.61
CA GLN A 227 12.86 17.34 10.24
C GLN A 227 13.72 16.39 9.38
N GLU A 228 13.83 15.11 9.77
CA GLU A 228 14.57 14.11 8.98
C GLU A 228 13.92 13.87 7.61
N LYS A 229 12.58 13.78 7.56
CA LYS A 229 11.85 13.64 6.30
C LYS A 229 12.06 14.84 5.38
N LEU A 230 12.07 16.06 5.93
CA LEU A 230 12.36 17.28 5.17
C LEU A 230 13.78 17.27 4.62
N ASN A 231 14.78 16.97 5.44
CA ASN A 231 16.18 16.86 5.00
C ASN A 231 16.36 15.82 3.88
N LYS A 232 15.59 14.73 3.93
CA LYS A 232 15.60 13.70 2.90
C LYS A 232 14.98 14.16 1.58
N LEU A 233 13.91 14.96 1.66
CA LEU A 233 13.28 15.56 0.48
C LEU A 233 14.22 16.57 -0.17
N ASP A 234 14.86 17.42 0.64
CA ASP A 234 15.88 18.38 0.19
C ASP A 234 17.02 17.68 -0.57
N TRP A 235 17.55 16.59 -0.01
CA TRP A 235 18.56 15.77 -0.69
C TRP A 235 18.07 15.13 -2.00
N MET A 236 16.78 14.76 -2.09
CA MET A 236 16.21 14.23 -3.32
C MET A 236 16.03 15.29 -4.39
N GLU A 237 15.66 16.51 -3.98
CA GLU A 237 15.52 17.68 -4.86
C GLU A 237 16.88 18.04 -5.49
N ASP A 238 17.93 18.17 -4.68
CA ASP A 238 19.29 18.42 -5.16
C ASP A 238 19.75 17.36 -6.17
N LYS A 239 19.45 16.09 -5.88
CA LYS A 239 19.81 14.98 -6.77
C LYS A 239 19.01 15.02 -8.07
N LEU A 240 17.73 15.39 -8.03
CA LEU A 240 16.91 15.58 -9.21
C LEU A 240 17.43 16.73 -10.06
N GLN A 241 17.78 17.86 -9.44
CA GLN A 241 18.32 19.02 -10.13
C GLN A 241 19.63 18.69 -10.86
N VAL A 242 20.55 17.96 -10.22
CA VAL A 242 21.78 17.48 -10.87
C VAL A 242 21.48 16.52 -12.04
N LEU A 243 20.44 15.70 -11.95
CA LEU A 243 20.04 14.82 -13.04
C LEU A 243 19.37 15.59 -14.18
N GLU A 244 18.54 16.58 -13.87
CA GLU A 244 17.91 17.47 -14.83
C GLU A 244 18.98 18.23 -15.62
N GLU A 245 19.95 18.85 -14.96
CA GLU A 245 21.08 19.52 -15.61
C GLU A 245 21.86 18.58 -16.54
N LYS A 246 22.07 17.32 -16.12
CA LYS A 246 22.75 16.30 -16.94
C LYS A 246 21.93 15.84 -18.13
N LEU A 247 20.60 15.83 -18.00
CA LEU A 247 19.66 15.40 -19.03
C LEU A 247 19.19 16.56 -19.90
N GLN A 248 19.50 17.80 -19.52
CA GLN A 248 19.26 19.01 -20.30
C GLN A 248 20.23 19.05 -21.49
N GLY A 249 20.07 18.07 -22.39
CA GLY A 249 20.71 18.05 -23.68
C GLY A 249 20.10 19.14 -24.55
N LYS A 250 20.95 19.97 -25.14
CA LYS A 250 20.53 20.85 -26.24
C LYS A 250 20.17 19.96 -27.42
N VAL A 251 18.94 20.06 -27.92
CA VAL A 251 18.56 19.45 -29.21
C VAL A 251 19.22 20.29 -30.30
N ILE A 252 20.35 19.81 -30.82
CA ILE A 252 21.06 20.46 -31.92
C ILE A 252 20.47 19.90 -33.22
N ILE A 253 19.75 20.73 -33.96
CA ILE A 253 19.20 20.41 -35.27
C ILE A 253 20.07 21.12 -36.32
N ASP A 254 20.43 20.43 -37.40
CA ASP A 254 21.13 21.05 -38.54
C ASP A 254 20.26 22.19 -39.10
N GLU A 255 20.87 23.32 -39.41
CA GLU A 255 20.18 24.49 -39.96
C GLU A 255 19.37 24.14 -41.22
N LYS A 256 19.87 23.21 -42.05
CA LYS A 256 19.17 22.75 -43.25
C LYS A 256 17.91 21.97 -42.91
N ASP A 257 17.97 21.10 -41.91
CA ASP A 257 16.82 20.30 -41.48
C ASP A 257 15.77 21.17 -40.78
N TRP A 258 16.21 22.16 -40.01
CA TRP A 258 15.34 23.17 -39.42
C TRP A 258 14.63 24.01 -40.49
N ASN A 259 15.37 24.47 -41.49
CA ASN A 259 14.81 25.24 -42.61
C ASN A 259 13.88 24.38 -43.49
N ASN A 260 14.15 23.09 -43.64
CA ASN A 260 13.23 22.18 -44.33
C ASN A 260 11.92 22.03 -43.54
N LEU A 261 12.03 21.79 -42.23
CA LEU A 261 10.88 21.66 -41.35
C LEU A 261 10.02 22.93 -41.36
N ILE A 262 10.62 24.11 -41.21
CA ILE A 262 9.87 25.38 -41.19
C ILE A 262 9.16 25.61 -42.53
N ASN A 263 9.81 25.32 -43.65
CA ASN A 263 9.20 25.44 -44.98
C ASN A 263 8.04 24.46 -45.15
N ARG A 264 8.17 23.23 -44.66
CA ARG A 264 7.10 22.23 -44.74
C ARG A 264 5.90 22.63 -43.89
N VAL A 265 6.13 23.12 -42.67
CA VAL A 265 5.07 23.63 -41.79
C VAL A 265 4.36 24.80 -42.44
N LEU A 266 5.10 25.78 -42.98
CA LEU A 266 4.54 26.94 -43.65
C LEU A 266 3.70 26.55 -44.90
N LEU A 267 4.14 25.56 -45.67
CA LEU A 267 3.36 25.02 -46.78
C LEU A 267 2.06 24.37 -46.31
N LEU A 268 2.08 23.63 -45.21
CA LEU A 268 0.87 23.00 -44.66
C LEU A 268 -0.10 24.03 -44.08
N GLU A 269 0.40 25.06 -43.40
CA GLU A 269 -0.41 26.16 -42.88
C GLU A 269 -1.08 26.94 -44.01
N THR A 270 -0.32 27.26 -45.08
CA THR A 270 -0.88 27.96 -46.25
C THR A 270 -1.89 27.10 -47.00
N GLU A 271 -1.65 25.79 -47.14
CA GLU A 271 -2.62 24.86 -47.71
C GLU A 271 -3.92 24.82 -46.88
N LEU A 272 -3.80 24.75 -45.55
CA LEU A 272 -4.96 24.74 -44.64
C LEU A 272 -5.76 26.05 -44.70
N LEU A 273 -5.08 27.20 -44.83
CA LEU A 273 -5.73 28.50 -45.02
C LEU A 273 -6.44 28.63 -46.38
N LEU A 274 -5.93 27.98 -47.41
CA LEU A 274 -6.56 27.95 -48.73
C LEU A 274 -7.76 26.99 -48.77
N GLN A 275 -7.66 25.85 -48.07
CA GLN A 275 -8.76 24.91 -47.94
C GLN A 275 -9.90 25.47 -47.08
N SER A 276 -9.62 26.28 -46.06
CA SER A 276 -10.67 26.89 -45.21
C SER A 276 -11.42 28.05 -45.88
N LYS A 277 -10.93 28.56 -47.02
CA LYS A 277 -11.58 29.62 -47.81
C LYS A 277 -12.45 29.09 -48.97
N LYS A 278 -12.54 27.78 -49.16
CA LYS A 278 -13.50 27.13 -50.08
C LYS A 278 -14.73 26.66 -49.33
#